data_AF-A0A7T1TBH9-F1
#
_entry.id   AF-A0A7T1TBH9-F1
#
_cell.length_a   1.000
_cell.length_b   1.000
_cell.length_c   1.000
_cell.angle_alpha   90.00
_cell.angle_beta   90.00
_cell.angle_gamma   90.00
#
_symmetry.space_group_name_H-M   'P 1'
#
loop_
_entity.id
_entity.type
_entity.pdbx_description
1 polymer ?
#
loop_
_entity_poly.entity_id
_entity_poly.type
_entity_poly.pdbx_seq_one_letter_code
_entity_poly.pdbx_strand_id
1 'polypeptide(L)'
;MGHAAATVLLGVLALLPAGVLLLAVLRGPFYGFVDHGPYDDAWGGPGRTGAWLAHFAVALPLAAAAAGLLCGLTHLHRLMTAPLRGAHRPLWVVLSVPLIGLAGALFVTAFVRQLG
;
A
#
# COMPACT_ATOMS: atom_id res chain seq x y z
N MET A 1 27.37 3.06 -3.67
CA MET A 1 26.57 1.86 -3.30
C MET A 1 25.29 2.22 -2.53
N GLY A 2 25.32 3.04 -1.48
CA GLY A 2 24.11 3.35 -0.67
C GLY A 2 22.92 3.98 -1.41
N HIS A 3 23.13 4.76 -2.48
CA HIS A 3 22.03 5.35 -3.26
C HIS A 3 21.24 4.30 -4.05
N ALA A 4 21.93 3.35 -4.71
CA ALA A 4 21.30 2.29 -5.49
C ALA A 4 20.45 1.37 -4.59
N ALA A 5 21.00 1.00 -3.42
CA ALA A 5 20.26 0.22 -2.43
C ALA A 5 19.01 0.95 -1.94
N ALA A 6 19.09 2.26 -1.66
CA ALA A 6 17.94 3.05 -1.24
C ALA A 6 16.86 3.13 -2.34
N THR A 7 17.24 3.32 -3.61
CA THR A 7 16.26 3.36 -4.70
C THR A 7 15.60 2.01 -4.96
N VAL A 8 16.34 0.89 -4.84
CA VAL A 8 15.78 -0.46 -4.93
C VAL A 8 14.82 -0.71 -3.77
N LEU A 9 15.21 -0.36 -2.54
CA LEU A 9 14.36 -0.47 -1.37
C LEU A 9 13.04 0.30 -1.54
N LEU A 10 13.09 1.54 -2.05
CA LEU A 10 11.87 2.31 -2.33
C LEU A 10 10.98 1.62 -3.38
N GLY A 11 11.57 0.98 -4.40
CA GLY A 11 10.84 0.19 -5.38
C GLY A 11 10.15 -1.04 -4.76
N VAL A 12 10.87 -1.78 -3.90
CA VAL A 12 10.31 -2.91 -3.15
C VAL A 12 9.18 -2.44 -2.23
N LEU A 13 9.37 -1.33 -1.52
CA LEU A 13 8.35 -0.76 -0.63
C LEU A 13 7.10 -0.32 -1.39
N ALA A 14 7.23 0.10 -2.65
CA ALA A 14 6.07 0.45 -3.50
C ALA A 14 5.18 -0.76 -3.82
N LEU A 15 5.69 -1.99 -3.73
CA LEU A 15 4.88 -3.20 -3.90
C LEU A 15 3.83 -3.34 -2.79
N LEU A 16 4.08 -2.79 -1.60
CA LEU A 16 3.13 -2.86 -0.48
C LEU A 16 1.84 -2.07 -0.76
N PRO A 17 1.86 -0.74 -1.01
CA PRO A 17 0.65 -0.01 -1.37
C PRO A 17 0.06 -0.46 -2.72
N ALA A 18 0.88 -0.95 -3.67
CA ALA A 18 0.36 -1.56 -4.90
C ALA A 18 -0.44 -2.83 -4.61
N GLY A 19 0.04 -3.70 -3.71
CA GLY A 19 -0.68 -4.88 -3.24
C GLY A 19 -1.97 -4.51 -2.50
N VAL A 20 -1.94 -3.47 -1.66
CA VAL A 20 -3.14 -2.94 -0.99
C VAL A 20 -4.15 -2.41 -2.01
N LEU A 21 -3.73 -1.69 -3.05
CA LEU A 21 -4.61 -1.24 -4.13
C LEU A 21 -5.25 -2.42 -4.86
N LEU A 22 -4.46 -3.45 -5.19
CA LEU A 22 -4.97 -4.65 -5.81
C LEU A 22 -6.04 -5.33 -4.94
N LEU A 23 -5.76 -5.49 -3.64
CA LEU A 23 -6.73 -6.04 -2.69
C LEU A 23 -7.99 -5.16 -2.57
N ALA A 24 -7.85 -3.84 -2.52
CA ALA A 24 -8.97 -2.91 -2.46
C ALA A 24 -9.85 -3.00 -3.71
N VAL A 25 -9.26 -3.17 -4.90
CA VAL A 25 -10.02 -3.36 -6.15
C VAL A 25 -10.74 -4.71 -6.15
N LEU A 26 -10.03 -5.80 -5.82
CA LEU A 26 -10.59 -7.15 -5.81
C LEU A 26 -11.70 -7.31 -4.76
N ARG A 27 -11.49 -6.78 -3.56
CA ARG A 27 -12.42 -6.90 -2.44
C ARG A 27 -13.45 -5.79 -2.38
N GLY A 28 -13.29 -4.68 -3.10
CA GLY A 28 -14.27 -3.60 -3.17
C GLY A 28 -15.20 -3.76 -4.37
N PRO A 29 -14.93 -3.07 -5.51
CA PRO A 29 -15.75 -3.17 -6.72
C PRO A 29 -16.04 -4.61 -7.16
N PHE A 30 -15.04 -5.49 -7.09
CA PHE A 30 -15.14 -6.88 -7.53
C PHE A 30 -15.50 -7.87 -6.42
N TYR A 31 -15.91 -7.41 -5.22
CA TYR A 31 -16.20 -8.27 -4.06
C TYR A 31 -17.07 -9.48 -4.43
N GLY A 32 -18.21 -9.24 -5.08
CA GLY A 32 -19.17 -10.29 -5.43
C GLY A 32 -18.73 -11.21 -6.57
N PHE A 33 -17.60 -10.95 -7.24
CA PHE A 33 -16.99 -11.86 -8.20
C PHE A 33 -15.87 -12.70 -7.58
N VAL A 34 -15.25 -12.20 -6.50
CA VAL A 34 -14.19 -12.92 -5.79
C VAL A 34 -14.78 -13.81 -4.70
N ASP A 35 -15.80 -13.32 -4.01
CA ASP A 35 -16.48 -14.00 -2.91
C ASP A 35 -17.93 -14.33 -3.28
N HIS A 36 -18.23 -15.63 -3.33
CA HIS A 36 -19.52 -16.16 -3.80
C HIS A 36 -20.48 -16.50 -2.64
N GLY A 37 -20.05 -16.26 -1.39
CA GLY A 37 -20.79 -16.59 -0.19
C GLY A 37 -20.45 -17.97 0.38
N PRO A 38 -21.14 -18.42 1.46
CA PRO A 38 -22.28 -17.75 2.10
C PRO A 38 -21.91 -16.40 2.76
N TYR A 39 -22.82 -15.42 2.72
CA TYR A 39 -22.58 -14.06 3.24
C TYR A 39 -23.07 -13.87 4.67
N ASP A 40 -23.43 -14.94 5.37
CA ASP A 40 -24.08 -14.89 6.68
C ASP A 40 -23.23 -14.16 7.73
N ASP A 41 -21.90 -14.28 7.63
CA ASP A 41 -20.92 -13.61 8.48
C ASP A 41 -20.28 -12.37 7.83
N ALA A 42 -20.77 -11.94 6.66
CA ALA A 42 -20.20 -10.81 5.94
C ALA A 42 -20.58 -9.47 6.59
N TRP A 43 -19.61 -8.54 6.61
CA TRP A 43 -19.86 -7.17 7.03
C TRP A 43 -20.88 -6.51 6.11
N GLY A 44 -21.88 -5.80 6.64
CA GLY A 44 -22.97 -5.24 5.83
C GLY A 44 -24.21 -6.15 5.72
N GLY A 45 -24.21 -7.28 6.43
CA GLY A 45 -25.37 -8.16 6.61
C GLY A 45 -25.38 -9.37 5.66
N PRO A 46 -26.36 -10.27 5.82
CA PRO A 46 -26.39 -11.58 5.16
C PRO A 46 -26.65 -11.52 3.65
N GLY A 47 -26.90 -10.33 3.10
CA GLY A 47 -27.17 -10.13 1.68
C GLY A 47 -25.92 -9.71 0.90
N ARG A 48 -25.75 -10.27 -0.30
CA ARG A 48 -24.66 -9.93 -1.23
C ARG A 48 -24.48 -8.43 -1.45
N THR A 49 -25.58 -7.68 -1.59
CA THR A 49 -25.54 -6.23 -1.83
C THR A 49 -25.01 -5.46 -0.62
N GLY A 50 -25.43 -5.83 0.59
CA GLY A 50 -24.95 -5.23 1.82
C GLY A 50 -23.47 -5.52 2.04
N ALA A 51 -23.08 -6.79 1.82
CA ALA A 51 -21.69 -7.22 1.84
C ALA A 51 -20.81 -6.45 0.86
N TRP A 52 -21.26 -6.32 -0.38
CA TRP A 52 -20.57 -5.53 -1.40
C TRP A 52 -20.43 -4.06 -1.00
N LEU A 53 -21.51 -3.42 -0.52
CA LEU A 53 -21.49 -2.00 -0.18
C LEU A 53 -20.50 -1.70 0.95
N ALA A 54 -20.47 -2.55 1.98
CA ALA A 54 -19.53 -2.41 3.09
C ALA A 54 -18.07 -2.49 2.59
N HIS A 55 -17.75 -3.49 1.77
CA HIS A 55 -16.39 -3.64 1.27
C HIS A 55 -16.00 -2.56 0.26
N PHE A 56 -16.92 -2.11 -0.60
CA PHE A 56 -16.69 -0.98 -1.49
C PHE A 56 -16.41 0.30 -0.70
N ALA A 57 -17.18 0.58 0.34
CA ALA A 57 -17.02 1.75 1.19
C ALA A 57 -15.68 1.75 1.94
N VAL A 58 -15.19 0.59 2.40
CA VAL A 58 -13.87 0.44 3.03
C VAL A 58 -12.73 0.48 2.02
N ALA A 59 -12.93 -0.09 0.84
CA ALA A 59 -11.92 -0.12 -0.22
C ALA A 59 -11.57 1.29 -0.73
N LEU A 60 -12.53 2.20 -0.80
CA LEU A 60 -12.32 3.55 -1.33
C LEU A 60 -11.27 4.37 -0.54
N PRO A 61 -11.39 4.56 0.80
CA PRO A 61 -10.36 5.27 1.57
C PRO A 61 -9.03 4.52 1.58
N LEU A 62 -9.02 3.17 1.59
CA LEU A 62 -7.80 2.38 1.50
C LEU A 62 -7.08 2.59 0.17
N ALA A 63 -7.82 2.60 -0.95
CA ALA A 63 -7.27 2.89 -2.26
C ALA A 63 -6.70 4.30 -2.36
N ALA A 64 -7.42 5.30 -1.82
CA ALA A 64 -6.94 6.67 -1.76
C ALA A 64 -5.65 6.79 -0.93
N ALA A 65 -5.59 6.16 0.23
CA ALA A 65 -4.40 6.14 1.08
C ALA A 65 -3.21 5.47 0.37
N ALA A 66 -3.42 4.32 -0.26
CA ALA A 66 -2.39 3.59 -0.98
C ALA A 66 -1.88 4.35 -2.22
N ALA A 67 -2.76 5.01 -2.97
CA ALA A 67 -2.37 5.92 -4.05
C ALA A 67 -1.54 7.10 -3.54
N GLY A 68 -1.94 7.70 -2.41
CA GLY A 68 -1.17 8.76 -1.74
C GLY A 68 0.23 8.29 -1.34
N LEU A 69 0.36 7.08 -0.80
CA LEU A 69 1.65 6.46 -0.47
C LEU A 69 2.52 6.25 -1.71
N LEU A 70 1.96 5.77 -2.83
CA LEU A 70 2.70 5.64 -4.10
C LEU A 70 3.19 6.98 -4.63
N CYS A 71 2.35 8.02 -4.56
CA CYS A 71 2.74 9.39 -4.91
C CYS A 71 3.90 9.87 -4.01
N GLY A 72 3.81 9.64 -2.71
CA GLY A 72 4.86 9.96 -1.73
C GLY A 72 6.17 9.23 -2.00
N LEU A 73 6.12 7.92 -2.27
CA LEU A 73 7.30 7.12 -2.63
C LEU A 73 7.93 7.58 -3.94
N THR A 74 7.12 7.92 -4.95
CA THR A 74 7.60 8.47 -6.22
C THR A 74 8.29 9.82 -6.02
N HIS A 75 7.71 10.68 -5.18
CA HIS A 75 8.33 11.95 -4.81
C HIS A 75 9.65 11.74 -4.08
N LEU A 76 9.69 10.83 -3.10
CA LEU A 76 10.90 10.49 -2.36
C LEU A 76 11.99 9.91 -3.27
N HIS A 77 11.61 9.06 -4.23
CA HIS A 77 12.53 8.52 -5.24
C HIS A 77 13.14 9.62 -6.12
N ARG A 78 12.34 10.62 -6.55
CA ARG A 78 12.84 11.79 -7.28
C ARG A 78 13.81 12.64 -6.45
N LEU A 79 13.50 12.88 -5.18
CA LEU A 79 14.40 13.61 -4.28
C LEU A 79 15.68 12.83 -3.98
N MET A 80 15.59 11.50 -3.90
CA MET A 80 16.74 10.63 -3.64
C MET A 80 17.71 10.58 -4.83
N THR A 81 17.21 10.77 -6.04
CA THR A 81 17.98 10.84 -7.29
C THR A 81 18.39 12.25 -7.69
N ALA A 82 17.94 13.30 -6.97
CA ALA A 82 18.27 14.70 -7.24
C ALA A 82 19.78 15.01 -7.33
N PRO A 83 20.67 14.39 -6.52
CA PRO A 83 22.12 14.56 -6.68
C PRO A 83 22.67 14.15 -8.04
N LEU A 84 22.02 13.20 -8.74
CA LEU A 84 22.43 12.78 -10.08
C LEU A 84 22.15 13.87 -11.14
N ARG A 85 21.34 14.87 -10.79
CA ARG A 85 21.00 16.04 -11.61
C ARG A 85 21.72 17.32 -11.15
N GLY A 86 22.69 17.18 -10.24
CA GLY A 86 23.44 18.31 -9.68
C GLY A 86 22.72 19.09 -8.57
N ALA A 87 21.56 18.62 -8.10
CA ALA A 87 20.81 19.26 -7.02
C ALA A 87 21.17 18.70 -5.63
N HIS A 88 20.97 19.49 -4.58
CA HIS A 88 21.19 19.02 -3.20
C HIS A 88 20.08 18.09 -2.73
N ARG A 89 20.47 17.02 -2.01
CA ARG A 89 19.53 16.12 -1.34
C ARG A 89 19.37 16.53 0.13
N PRO A 90 18.14 16.82 0.58
CA PRO A 90 17.89 17.12 1.99
C PRO A 90 18.19 15.93 2.90
N LEU A 91 18.66 16.18 4.12
CA LEU A 91 18.94 15.14 5.11
C LEU A 91 17.67 14.35 5.48
N TRP A 92 16.51 15.00 5.58
CA TRP A 92 15.25 14.32 5.92
C TRP A 92 14.91 13.21 4.93
N VAL A 93 15.24 13.38 3.64
CA VAL A 93 15.00 12.37 2.59
C VAL A 93 15.79 11.10 2.89
N VAL A 94 17.02 11.24 3.38
CA VAL A 94 17.87 10.10 3.76
C VAL A 94 17.32 9.40 5.00
N LEU A 95 16.83 10.16 5.98
CA LEU A 95 16.25 9.61 7.22
C LEU A 95 14.88 8.95 7.00
N SER A 96 14.09 9.41 6.03
CA SER A 96 12.81 8.81 5.69
C SER A 96 12.93 7.38 5.17
N VAL A 97 13.98 7.06 4.41
CA VAL A 97 14.16 5.73 3.80
C VAL A 97 14.19 4.58 4.84
N PRO A 98 15.07 4.60 5.86
CA PRO A 98 15.08 3.54 6.87
C PRO A 98 13.80 3.52 7.70
N LEU A 99 13.18 4.67 7.98
CA LEU A 99 11.93 4.75 8.73
C LEU A 99 10.77 4.07 7.98
N ILE A 100 10.61 4.37 6.70
CA ILE A 100 9.59 3.75 5.85
C ILE A 100 9.93 2.27 5.62
N GLY A 101 11.22 1.93 5.51
CA GLY A 101 11.70 0.55 5.47
C GLY A 101 11.27 -0.27 6.69
N LEU A 102 11.47 0.29 7.89
CA LEU A 102 11.03 -0.32 9.15
C LEU A 102 9.50 -0.45 9.19
N ALA A 103 8.76 0.60 8.83
CA ALA A 103 7.30 0.56 8.79
C ALA A 103 6.79 -0.52 7.82
N GLY A 104 7.39 -0.64 6.63
CA GLY A 104 7.07 -1.68 5.65
C GLY A 104 7.34 -3.09 6.18
N ALA A 105 8.47 -3.31 6.84
CA ALA A 105 8.81 -4.59 7.45
C ALA A 105 7.83 -4.98 8.58
N LEU A 106 7.46 -4.03 9.43
CA LEU A 106 6.46 -4.22 10.48
C LEU A 106 5.09 -4.53 9.87
N PHE A 107 4.68 -3.82 8.82
CA PHE A 107 3.44 -4.09 8.10
C PHE A 107 3.40 -5.52 7.55
N VAL A 108 4.45 -5.96 6.84
CA VAL A 108 4.53 -7.33 6.31
C VAL A 108 4.48 -8.36 7.43
N THR A 109 5.20 -8.12 8.53
CA THR A 109 5.22 -9.03 9.68
C THR A 109 3.83 -9.16 10.31
N ALA A 110 3.16 -8.03 10.53
CA ALA A 110 1.81 -8.02 11.08
C ALA A 110 0.81 -8.71 10.14
N PHE A 111 0.91 -8.44 8.83
CA PHE A 111 0.06 -9.06 7.83
C PHE A 111 0.26 -10.58 7.76
N VAL A 112 1.50 -11.07 7.73
CA VAL A 112 1.78 -12.51 7.73
C VAL A 112 1.28 -13.18 9.01
N ARG A 113 1.46 -12.53 10.17
CA ARG A 113 0.92 -13.02 11.44
C ARG A 113 -0.60 -13.03 11.51
N GLN A 114 -1.29 -12.20 10.70
CA GLN A 114 -2.75 -12.23 10.61
C GLN A 114 -3.26 -13.42 9.79
N LEU A 115 -2.44 -13.97 8.89
CA LEU A 115 -2.84 -15.05 7.97
C LEU A 115 -2.75 -16.46 8.58
N GLY A 116 -2.10 -16.63 9.73
CA GLY A 116 -1.91 -17.93 10.41
C GLY A 116 -2.36 -17.89 11.86
#